data_AF-A0A356QIS5-F1
#
_entry.id   AF-A0A356QIS5-F1
#
_cell.length_a   1.000
_cell.length_b   1.000
_cell.length_c   1.000
_cell.angle_alpha   90.00
_cell.angle_beta   90.00
_cell.angle_gamma   90.00
#
_symmetry.space_group_name_H-M   'P 1'
#
loop_
_entity.id
_entity.type
_entity.pdbx_description
1 polymer ?
#
loop_
_entity_poly.entity_id
_entity_poly.type
_entity_poly.pdbx_seq_one_letter_code
_entity_poly.pdbx_strand_id
1 'polypeptide(L)' 'VAPLSHPLDATQRLRADEVTETNQRDTFQRCAPAVENGLYLVPRVVE' A
#
# COMPACT_ATOMS: atom_id res chain seq x y z
N VAL A 1 29.17 -16.93 -11.06
CA VAL A 1 28.52 -17.15 -9.74
C VAL A 1 27.14 -16.52 -9.81
N ALA A 2 26.09 -17.22 -9.37
CA ALA A 2 24.75 -16.62 -9.33
C ALA A 2 24.72 -15.48 -8.30
N PRO A 3 24.02 -14.37 -8.58
CA PRO A 3 23.95 -13.24 -7.66
C PRO A 3 23.21 -13.62 -6.38
N LEU A 4 23.69 -13.12 -5.24
CA LEU A 4 23.04 -13.29 -3.96
C LEU A 4 21.88 -12.29 -3.83
N SER A 5 20.64 -12.78 -3.73
CA SER A 5 19.43 -11.94 -3.66
C SER A 5 19.22 -11.26 -2.30
N HIS A 6 19.67 -11.89 -1.21
CA HIS A 6 19.61 -11.34 0.15
C HIS A 6 20.84 -11.80 0.94
N PRO A 7 21.51 -10.92 1.73
CA PRO A 7 22.74 -11.26 2.46
C PRO A 7 22.57 -12.29 3.58
N LEU A 8 21.34 -12.46 4.09
CA LEU A 8 21.02 -13.45 5.13
C LEU A 8 20.31 -14.65 4.49
N ASP A 9 20.58 -15.84 5.04
CA ASP A 9 19.85 -17.06 4.68
C ASP A 9 18.48 -17.10 5.38
N ALA A 10 17.60 -16.21 4.94
CA ALA A 10 16.29 -16.01 5.54
C ALA A 10 15.23 -16.89 4.86
N THR A 11 14.41 -17.56 5.66
CA THR A 11 13.24 -18.29 5.18
C THR A 11 12.01 -17.39 5.13
N GLN A 12 11.02 -17.76 4.29
CA GLN A 12 9.77 -17.03 4.17
C GLN A 12 8.98 -17.10 5.48
N ARG A 13 8.72 -15.94 6.09
CA ARG A 13 7.80 -15.84 7.24
C ARG A 13 6.36 -15.89 6.76
N LEU A 14 5.54 -16.67 7.46
CA LEU A 14 4.09 -16.68 7.27
C LEU A 14 3.44 -15.60 8.13
N ARG A 15 2.34 -15.04 7.64
CA ARG A 15 1.48 -14.11 8.38
C ARG A 15 0.21 -14.86 8.80
N ALA A 16 -0.27 -14.61 10.02
CA ALA A 16 -1.58 -15.11 10.45
C ALA A 16 -2.71 -14.56 9.57
N ASP A 17 -3.78 -15.35 9.41
CA ASP A 17 -4.97 -14.97 8.66
C ASP A 17 -5.94 -14.21 9.56
N GLU A 18 -5.49 -13.04 10.02
CA GLU A 18 -6.23 -12.18 10.93
C GLU A 18 -6.33 -10.77 10.36
N VAL A 19 -7.51 -10.17 10.44
CA VAL A 19 -7.72 -8.76 10.05
C VAL A 19 -7.11 -7.87 11.12
N THR A 20 -6.23 -6.95 10.72
CA THR A 20 -5.55 -6.02 11.66
C THR A 20 -5.93 -4.56 11.43
N GLU A 21 -6.52 -4.26 10.28
CA GLU A 21 -6.72 -2.92 9.77
C GLU A 21 -8.05 -2.34 10.22
N THR A 22 -8.01 -1.10 10.70
CA THR A 22 -9.20 -0.28 10.95
C THR A 22 -9.39 0.73 9.83
N ASN A 23 -10.62 1.25 9.68
CA ASN A 23 -10.87 2.33 8.73
C ASN A 23 -10.14 3.61 9.19
N GLN A 24 -9.21 4.10 8.35
CA GLN A 24 -8.43 5.32 8.59
C GLN A 24 -8.58 6.32 7.44
N ARG A 25 -9.74 6.30 6.76
CA ARG A 25 -10.03 7.15 5.58
C ARG A 25 -9.65 8.61 5.80
N ASP A 26 -10.10 9.19 6.91
CA ASP A 26 -9.88 10.61 7.20
C ASP A 26 -8.40 10.94 7.36
N THR A 27 -7.64 10.05 8.01
CA THR A 27 -6.19 10.19 8.19
C THR A 27 -5.46 10.18 6.86
N PHE A 28 -5.82 9.26 5.96
CA PHE A 28 -5.15 9.12 4.67
C PHE A 28 -5.55 10.21 3.67
N GLN A 29 -6.81 10.65 3.70
CA GLN A 29 -7.30 11.69 2.80
C GLN A 29 -6.86 13.10 3.20
N ARG A 30 -6.39 13.29 4.44
CA ARG A 30 -5.93 14.60 4.95
C ARG A 30 -4.80 15.23 4.13
N CYS A 31 -3.90 14.44 3.54
CA CYS A 31 -2.79 14.96 2.73
C CYS A 31 -3.05 14.93 1.22
N ALA A 32 -4.24 14.49 0.80
CA ALA A 32 -4.56 14.33 -0.61
C ALA A 32 -4.81 15.69 -1.28
N PRO A 33 -4.32 15.91 -2.51
CA PRO A 33 -4.58 17.15 -3.25
C PRO A 33 -6.07 17.38 -3.56
N ALA A 34 -6.81 16.31 -3.83
CA ALA A 34 -8.22 16.36 -4.14
C ALA A 34 -8.91 15.04 -3.77
N VAL A 35 -10.02 15.15 -3.03
CA VAL A 35 -10.86 14.01 -2.62
C VAL A 35 -12.34 14.37 -2.77
N GLU A 36 -13.15 13.39 -3.17
CA GLU A 36 -14.61 13.55 -3.27
C GLU A 36 -15.29 12.22 -2.96
N ASN A 37 -16.34 12.25 -2.12
CA ASN A 37 -17.08 11.05 -1.69
C ASN A 37 -16.21 9.89 -1.15
N GLY A 38 -15.04 10.23 -0.58
CA GLY A 38 -14.07 9.25 -0.11
C GLY A 38 -13.20 8.63 -1.21
N LEU A 39 -13.15 9.21 -2.40
CA LEU A 39 -12.28 8.81 -3.52
C LEU A 39 -11.18 9.85 -3.72
N TYR A 40 -9.99 9.39 -4.14
CA TYR A 40 -8.91 10.28 -4.58
C TYR A 40 -9.14 10.68 -6.03
N LEU A 41 -9.13 11.98 -6.31
CA LEU A 41 -9.33 12.49 -7.65
C LEU A 41 -8.00 12.58 -8.39
N VAL A 42 -7.98 12.04 -9.62
CA VAL A 42 -6.82 12.09 -10.53
C VAL A 42 -7.27 12.58 -11.91
N PRO A 43 -6.44 13.36 -12.63
CA PRO A 43 -6.76 13.76 -13.99
C PRO A 43 -6.87 12.53 -14.89
N ARG A 44 -8.02 12.38 -15.56
CA ARG A 44 -8.18 11.38 -16.62
C ARG A 44 -7.67 11.97 -17.93
N VAL A 45 -6.55 11.46 -18.43
CA VAL A 45 -6.08 11.77 -19.78
C VAL A 45 -6.63 10.72 -20.73
N VAL A 46 -7.38 11.16 -21.73
CA VAL A 46 -7.86 10.35 -22.86
C VAL A 46 -7.59 11.13 -24.15
N GLU A 47 -6.99 10.47 -25.13
CA GLU A 47 -6.84 10.95 -26.52
C GLU A 47 -8.05 10.54 -27.37
#